data_AF-A0A7C4MFR6-F1
#
_entry.id   AF-A0A7C4MFR6-F1
#
_cell.length_a   1.000
_cell.length_b   1.000
_cell.length_c   1.000
_cell.angle_alpha   90.00
_cell.angle_beta   90.00
_cell.angle_gamma   90.00
#
_symmetry.space_group_name_H-M   'P 1'
#
loop_
_entity.id
_entity.type
_entity.pdbx_description
1 polymer ?
#
loop_
_entity_poly.entity_id
_entity_poly.type
_entity_poly.pdbx_seq_one_letter_code
_entity_poly.pdbx_strand_id
1 'polypeptide(L)'
;MLILKPFYMYLRLQRPCTRATFSVQDVLDLYAFHLFLGYNTTVLDALNIYIYPPFNGGPILPSIINNDDGYVEVSGSIGIPGPGVSGSFPLVKITFNATAPGNSELHLYNTDLWDSMSNTIIHVTADASVNVSLNDIALGPWGDWKHYHNYTEIVNTLLFLNNSFPNIADVFSIGKSWQGRDIYCIKLTNETNIRPKPKLLFVGYHHARELISAELPLYFAVEAATKFGINETITHMLNYSEIYIIPALNVDGFNIVSQNEWQRKNVHPFDEDNDGLLDEDPPDDEDGDGYIEDLFYWDGTNYYFIRWEGIDDDGDGFYNEDWAGGVDLNRNYGYQWDAQCQSGSPNPWDEDYRGPEPFSELETQAIRDLALSHNFKYAISFHSGAECVVYPWGYTTEDPPDREKFEEIASEIAQLTSVWYSQSASGLWDDWMYGNRSTFAFTCEIYTNQSAWQYEPGPEPNTWWEKGVFQFFNPHPSQIETVIQRWLPVFTYITNKAITEFQYHNIAVTNLTPLKTIVGQGNTININVTVENSCDFTEFFNVTLYANTTEIGTKQITLTSLNSTTLTFTWDTTGFAKGNYTV
;
A
#
# COMPACT_ATOMS: atom_id res chain seq x y z
N MET A 1 5.80 -32.59 -64.09
CA MET A 1 6.19 -31.25 -63.61
C MET A 1 5.06 -30.72 -62.75
N LEU A 2 4.98 -31.22 -61.50
CA LEU A 2 4.04 -30.68 -60.53
C LEU A 2 4.59 -29.33 -60.07
N ILE A 3 3.87 -28.26 -60.38
CA ILE A 3 4.08 -26.97 -59.74
C ILE A 3 3.58 -27.14 -58.31
N LEU A 4 4.50 -27.45 -57.39
CA LEU A 4 4.23 -27.43 -55.95
C LEU A 4 3.80 -26.00 -55.59
N LYS A 5 2.56 -25.85 -55.13
CA LYS A 5 2.12 -24.60 -54.49
C LYS A 5 2.95 -24.43 -53.20
N PRO A 6 3.39 -23.21 -52.85
CA PRO A 6 4.10 -23.00 -51.58
C PRO A 6 3.19 -23.35 -50.39
N PHE A 7 3.74 -24.06 -49.39
CA PHE A 7 3.09 -24.34 -48.10
C PHE A 7 3.31 -23.17 -47.14
N TYR A 8 2.39 -22.96 -46.19
CA TYR A 8 2.43 -21.83 -45.25
C TYR A 8 2.56 -22.29 -43.80
N MET A 9 3.39 -21.61 -43.02
CA MET A 9 3.45 -21.74 -41.57
C MET A 9 2.81 -20.50 -40.91
N TYR A 10 1.90 -20.67 -39.94
CA TYR A 10 1.14 -19.60 -39.30
C TYR A 10 1.27 -19.60 -37.78
N LEU A 11 1.16 -18.41 -37.19
CA LEU A 11 1.18 -18.17 -35.76
C LEU A 11 -0.18 -17.66 -35.24
N ARG A 12 -0.71 -18.25 -34.16
CA ARG A 12 -1.98 -17.86 -33.53
C ARG A 12 -1.84 -17.60 -32.04
N LEU A 13 -2.38 -16.47 -31.55
CA LEU A 13 -2.35 -16.02 -30.15
C LEU A 13 -3.68 -16.29 -29.39
N GLN A 14 -3.62 -16.56 -28.08
CA GLN A 14 -4.78 -16.67 -27.17
C GLN A 14 -4.54 -15.84 -25.88
N ARG A 15 -5.55 -15.15 -25.33
CA ARG A 15 -5.49 -14.38 -24.05
C ARG A 15 -6.04 -15.20 -22.86
N PRO A 16 -5.63 -14.96 -21.59
CA PRO A 16 -4.73 -13.92 -21.04
C PRO A 16 -3.37 -14.46 -20.56
N CYS A 17 -2.87 -15.54 -21.16
CA CYS A 17 -1.44 -15.88 -21.15
C CYS A 17 -0.97 -15.80 -22.59
N THR A 18 0.08 -15.04 -22.93
CA THR A 18 0.56 -14.91 -24.32
C THR A 18 1.11 -16.24 -24.82
N ARG A 19 0.22 -17.09 -25.34
CA ARG A 19 0.57 -18.37 -25.95
C ARG A 19 0.65 -18.17 -27.45
N ALA A 20 1.76 -18.57 -28.04
CA ALA A 20 1.98 -18.51 -29.47
C ALA A 20 1.97 -19.94 -30.04
N THR A 21 1.00 -20.25 -30.90
CA THR A 21 0.89 -21.57 -31.56
C THR A 21 1.33 -21.49 -33.01
N PHE A 22 2.34 -22.27 -33.37
CA PHE A 22 2.87 -22.47 -34.71
C PHE A 22 2.13 -23.60 -35.38
N SER A 23 1.62 -23.37 -36.58
CA SER A 23 0.86 -24.34 -37.36
C SER A 23 1.39 -24.42 -38.78
N VAL A 24 1.31 -25.60 -39.39
CA VAL A 24 1.49 -25.78 -40.83
C VAL A 24 0.15 -25.81 -41.54
N GLN A 25 0.14 -25.37 -42.80
CA GLN A 25 -1.02 -25.48 -43.67
C GLN A 25 -0.67 -26.18 -44.97
N ASP A 26 -1.58 -27.07 -45.36
CA ASP A 26 -1.57 -27.84 -46.61
C ASP A 26 -0.32 -28.69 -46.82
N VAL A 27 0.42 -29.05 -45.75
CA VAL A 27 1.68 -29.79 -45.88
C VAL A 27 1.45 -31.22 -46.39
N LEU A 28 2.40 -31.75 -47.16
CA LEU A 28 2.41 -33.14 -47.60
C LEU A 28 3.58 -33.88 -46.93
N ASP A 29 3.27 -35.02 -46.35
CA ASP A 29 4.23 -35.99 -45.79
C ASP A 29 5.22 -35.43 -44.74
N LEU A 30 4.80 -34.47 -43.90
CA LEU A 30 5.69 -33.89 -42.88
C LEU A 30 6.09 -34.95 -41.83
N TYR A 31 7.38 -35.19 -41.67
CA TYR A 31 7.93 -36.21 -40.77
C TYR A 31 8.80 -35.63 -39.65
N ALA A 32 9.57 -34.58 -39.94
CA ALA A 32 10.39 -33.88 -38.95
C ALA A 32 10.47 -32.37 -39.26
N PHE A 33 10.81 -31.58 -38.25
CA PHE A 33 11.03 -30.14 -38.39
C PHE A 33 12.11 -29.62 -37.43
N HIS A 34 12.69 -28.48 -37.79
CA HIS A 34 13.55 -27.63 -36.97
C HIS A 34 13.26 -26.16 -37.29
N LEU A 35 13.17 -25.30 -36.28
CA LEU A 35 12.91 -23.87 -36.47
C LEU A 35 13.40 -23.01 -35.30
N PHE A 36 13.61 -21.73 -35.59
CA PHE A 36 13.86 -20.69 -34.61
C PHE A 36 12.72 -19.67 -34.58
N LEU A 37 12.47 -19.13 -33.39
CA LEU A 37 11.56 -18.02 -33.17
C LEU A 37 12.28 -16.91 -32.40
N GLY A 38 12.41 -15.74 -33.00
CA GLY A 38 12.91 -14.53 -32.34
C GLY A 38 11.79 -13.70 -31.72
N TYR A 39 12.07 -13.04 -30.60
CA TYR A 39 11.17 -12.11 -29.90
C TYR A 39 11.97 -10.99 -29.21
N ASN A 40 11.27 -9.94 -28.81
CA ASN A 40 11.86 -8.82 -28.09
C ASN A 40 11.92 -9.12 -26.59
N THR A 41 13.14 -9.29 -26.07
CA THR A 41 13.43 -9.61 -24.66
C THR A 41 13.02 -8.51 -23.69
N THR A 42 12.86 -7.27 -24.17
CA THR A 42 12.35 -6.19 -23.32
C THR A 42 10.84 -6.25 -23.10
N VAL A 43 10.13 -7.17 -23.77
CA VAL A 43 8.66 -7.27 -23.76
C VAL A 43 8.19 -8.66 -23.35
N LEU A 44 8.91 -9.71 -23.75
CA LEU A 44 8.54 -11.11 -23.51
C LEU A 44 9.73 -11.94 -23.03
N ASP A 45 9.46 -12.90 -22.14
CA ASP A 45 10.34 -14.03 -21.82
C ASP A 45 9.64 -15.34 -22.22
N ALA A 46 10.32 -16.24 -22.91
CA ALA A 46 9.78 -17.57 -23.18
C ALA A 46 9.91 -18.45 -21.92
N LEU A 47 8.86 -19.23 -21.63
CA LEU A 47 8.77 -20.08 -20.43
C LEU A 47 8.79 -21.57 -20.75
N ASN A 48 8.01 -21.99 -21.75
CA ASN A 48 7.81 -23.41 -22.02
C ASN A 48 7.49 -23.67 -23.50
N ILE A 49 7.95 -24.83 -23.98
CA ILE A 49 7.74 -25.33 -25.35
C ILE A 49 6.92 -26.61 -25.27
N TYR A 50 5.83 -26.68 -26.02
CA TYR A 50 5.02 -27.88 -26.18
C TYR A 50 4.95 -28.26 -27.65
N ILE A 51 5.44 -29.45 -27.99
CA ILE A 51 5.38 -30.02 -29.34
C ILE A 51 4.14 -30.91 -29.45
N TYR A 52 3.29 -30.65 -30.45
CA TYR A 52 2.06 -31.42 -30.66
C TYR A 52 2.38 -32.82 -31.21
N PRO A 53 1.69 -33.88 -30.73
CA PRO A 53 1.74 -35.20 -31.35
C PRO A 53 1.32 -35.15 -32.84
N PRO A 54 1.90 -35.99 -33.71
CA PRO A 54 2.84 -37.08 -33.42
C PRO A 54 4.32 -36.66 -33.38
N PHE A 55 4.65 -35.37 -33.48
CA PHE A 55 6.05 -34.91 -33.60
C PHE A 55 6.84 -34.88 -32.28
N ASN A 56 6.27 -35.43 -31.21
CA ASN A 56 6.88 -35.57 -29.89
C ASN A 56 7.64 -36.90 -29.73
N GLY A 57 7.82 -37.67 -30.81
CA GLY A 57 8.52 -38.97 -30.80
C GLY A 57 10.02 -38.89 -30.50
N GLY A 58 10.59 -37.69 -30.44
CA GLY A 58 11.95 -37.42 -29.97
C GLY A 58 12.62 -36.30 -30.78
N PRO A 59 13.32 -35.35 -30.13
CA PRO A 59 14.04 -34.31 -30.82
C PRO A 59 15.26 -34.86 -31.59
N ILE A 60 15.52 -34.31 -32.78
CA ILE A 60 16.81 -34.49 -33.48
C ILE A 60 17.90 -33.64 -32.78
N LEU A 61 17.50 -32.54 -32.14
CA LEU A 61 18.30 -31.62 -31.31
C LEU A 61 17.47 -31.12 -30.11
N PRO A 62 18.05 -30.92 -28.91
CA PRO A 62 17.30 -30.42 -27.76
C PRO A 62 16.70 -29.05 -28.05
N SER A 63 15.45 -28.82 -27.63
CA SER A 63 14.85 -27.49 -27.72
C SER A 63 15.51 -26.55 -26.72
N ILE A 64 15.77 -25.31 -27.12
CA ILE A 64 16.47 -24.29 -26.32
C ILE A 64 15.57 -23.07 -26.17
N ILE A 65 15.45 -22.55 -24.95
CA ILE A 65 14.96 -21.21 -24.68
C ILE A 65 16.17 -20.36 -24.29
N ASN A 66 16.39 -19.26 -25.01
CA ASN A 66 17.42 -18.29 -24.68
C ASN A 66 16.75 -16.90 -24.57
N ASN A 67 16.40 -16.51 -23.35
CA ASN A 67 15.79 -15.22 -23.05
C ASN A 67 16.80 -14.06 -23.08
N ASP A 68 18.11 -14.34 -22.97
CA ASP A 68 19.14 -13.29 -23.05
C ASP A 68 19.28 -12.78 -24.49
N ASP A 69 19.29 -13.70 -25.46
CA ASP A 69 19.40 -13.41 -26.89
C ASP A 69 18.04 -13.32 -27.61
N GLY A 70 16.93 -13.61 -26.91
CA GLY A 70 15.57 -13.43 -27.40
C GLY A 70 15.12 -14.43 -28.45
N TYR A 71 15.46 -15.72 -28.29
CA TYR A 71 14.98 -16.74 -29.21
C TYR A 71 14.60 -18.07 -28.57
N VAL A 72 13.78 -18.83 -29.28
CA VAL A 72 13.47 -20.24 -29.01
C VAL A 72 13.88 -21.09 -30.20
N GLU A 73 14.62 -22.16 -29.96
CA GLU A 73 14.95 -23.19 -30.93
C GLU A 73 14.15 -24.46 -30.62
N VAL A 74 13.49 -25.05 -31.63
CA VAL A 74 12.67 -26.24 -31.43
C VAL A 74 12.78 -27.21 -32.61
N SER A 75 12.92 -28.50 -32.27
CA SER A 75 12.94 -29.61 -33.22
C SER A 75 11.98 -30.72 -32.81
N GLY A 76 11.32 -31.34 -33.78
CA GLY A 76 10.40 -32.47 -33.52
C GLY A 76 10.41 -33.49 -34.65
N SER A 77 10.04 -34.73 -34.33
CA SER A 77 9.92 -35.83 -35.31
C SER A 77 8.89 -36.87 -34.86
N ILE A 78 8.38 -37.66 -35.82
CA ILE A 78 7.43 -38.75 -35.54
C ILE A 78 8.08 -39.89 -34.73
N GLY A 79 9.42 -40.00 -34.69
CA GLY A 79 10.18 -40.92 -33.83
C GLY A 79 10.07 -42.41 -34.15
N ILE A 80 9.16 -42.82 -35.05
CA ILE A 80 8.99 -44.21 -35.51
C ILE A 80 8.97 -44.28 -37.04
N PRO A 81 9.54 -45.34 -37.65
CA PRO A 81 9.45 -45.54 -39.10
C PRO A 81 7.99 -45.59 -39.57
N GLY A 82 7.62 -44.72 -40.51
CA GLY A 82 6.26 -44.60 -41.01
C GLY A 82 6.06 -43.42 -41.95
N PRO A 83 4.87 -43.26 -42.55
CA PRO A 83 4.56 -42.11 -43.37
C PRO A 83 4.51 -40.83 -42.53
N GLY A 84 4.83 -39.69 -43.15
CA GLY A 84 4.63 -38.37 -42.56
C GLY A 84 3.15 -37.98 -42.50
N VAL A 85 2.87 -36.87 -41.81
CA VAL A 85 1.52 -36.32 -41.65
C VAL A 85 1.27 -35.28 -42.75
N SER A 86 0.12 -35.38 -43.42
CA SER A 86 -0.32 -34.39 -44.41
C SER A 86 -1.55 -33.63 -43.91
N GLY A 87 -1.67 -32.35 -44.26
CA GLY A 87 -2.81 -31.48 -43.91
C GLY A 87 -2.41 -30.18 -43.21
N SER A 88 -3.33 -29.62 -42.43
CA SER A 88 -3.15 -28.36 -41.70
C SER A 88 -3.38 -28.59 -40.21
N PHE A 89 -2.36 -28.33 -39.39
CA PHE A 89 -2.37 -28.66 -37.96
C PHE A 89 -1.32 -27.85 -37.16
N PRO A 90 -1.50 -27.69 -35.84
CA PRO A 90 -0.49 -27.09 -34.98
C PRO A 90 0.73 -28.01 -34.82
N LEU A 91 1.93 -27.43 -34.82
CA LEU A 91 3.21 -28.11 -34.60
C LEU A 91 3.77 -27.85 -33.21
N VAL A 92 3.84 -26.58 -32.80
CA VAL A 92 4.47 -26.15 -31.56
C VAL A 92 3.62 -25.08 -30.88
N LYS A 93 3.55 -25.10 -29.55
CA LYS A 93 3.01 -24.03 -28.73
C LYS A 93 4.10 -23.55 -27.77
N ILE A 94 4.39 -22.26 -27.82
CA ILE A 94 5.31 -21.60 -26.89
C ILE A 94 4.50 -20.73 -25.94
N THR A 95 4.84 -20.77 -24.65
CA THR A 95 4.25 -19.93 -23.61
C THR A 95 5.23 -18.83 -23.25
N PHE A 96 4.76 -17.58 -23.24
CA PHE A 96 5.56 -16.42 -22.86
C PHE A 96 5.04 -15.80 -21.56
N ASN A 97 5.97 -15.22 -20.78
CA ASN A 97 5.70 -14.21 -19.76
C ASN A 97 5.80 -12.82 -20.39
N ALA A 98 4.93 -11.91 -19.99
CA ALA A 98 5.00 -10.51 -20.40
C ALA A 98 5.83 -9.72 -19.37
N THR A 99 6.95 -9.12 -19.79
CA THR A 99 7.90 -8.47 -18.88
C THR A 99 7.74 -6.95 -18.83
N ALA A 100 7.25 -6.33 -19.91
CA ALA A 100 6.91 -4.91 -19.95
C ALA A 100 5.88 -4.60 -21.05
N PRO A 101 5.18 -3.46 -20.98
CA PRO A 101 4.33 -2.99 -22.07
C PRO A 101 5.17 -2.70 -23.31
N GLY A 102 4.67 -3.11 -24.47
CA GLY A 102 5.40 -2.91 -25.73
C GLY A 102 4.96 -3.86 -26.83
N ASN A 103 5.62 -3.75 -27.98
CA ASN A 103 5.39 -4.65 -29.10
C ASN A 103 6.58 -5.59 -29.27
N SER A 104 6.31 -6.88 -29.38
CA SER A 104 7.28 -7.88 -29.82
C SER A 104 6.84 -8.45 -31.15
N GLU A 105 7.68 -8.33 -32.17
CA GLU A 105 7.57 -9.20 -33.34
C GLU A 105 7.95 -10.62 -32.93
N LEU A 106 7.26 -11.61 -33.48
CA LEU A 106 7.50 -13.02 -33.31
C LEU A 106 7.96 -13.55 -34.67
N HIS A 107 9.28 -13.54 -34.87
CA HIS A 107 9.93 -13.75 -36.16
C HIS A 107 10.39 -15.19 -36.33
N LEU A 108 9.89 -15.89 -37.35
CA LEU A 108 10.28 -17.25 -37.69
C LEU A 108 11.44 -17.24 -38.69
N TYR A 109 12.54 -17.89 -38.32
CA TYR A 109 13.72 -18.02 -39.18
C TYR A 109 14.39 -19.38 -39.03
N ASN A 110 15.31 -19.69 -39.95
CA ASN A 110 16.01 -20.98 -40.01
C ASN A 110 15.05 -22.18 -39.89
N THR A 111 14.01 -22.17 -40.72
CA THR A 111 12.94 -23.17 -40.70
C THR A 111 13.24 -24.28 -41.70
N ASP A 112 13.41 -25.50 -41.20
CA ASP A 112 13.63 -26.71 -41.98
C ASP A 112 12.51 -27.72 -41.73
N LEU A 113 11.90 -28.22 -42.79
CA LEU A 113 10.86 -29.23 -42.76
C LEU A 113 11.31 -30.42 -43.61
N TRP A 114 11.14 -31.65 -43.12
CA TRP A 114 11.55 -32.87 -43.83
C TRP A 114 10.40 -33.84 -44.00
N ASP A 115 10.36 -34.48 -45.17
CA ASP A 115 9.45 -35.57 -45.48
C ASP A 115 9.91 -36.91 -44.87
N SER A 116 9.11 -37.96 -45.01
CA SER A 116 9.44 -39.30 -44.47
C SER A 116 10.67 -39.94 -45.13
N MET A 117 11.14 -39.40 -46.26
CA MET A 117 12.35 -39.80 -46.97
C MET A 117 13.54 -38.87 -46.69
N SER A 118 13.42 -37.95 -45.73
CA SER A 118 14.43 -36.94 -45.37
C SER A 118 14.72 -35.90 -46.46
N ASN A 119 13.82 -35.72 -47.44
CA ASN A 119 13.93 -34.59 -48.36
C ASN A 119 13.36 -33.32 -47.72
N THR A 120 13.97 -32.18 -48.02
CA THR A 120 13.47 -30.88 -47.59
C THR A 120 12.13 -30.54 -48.26
N ILE A 121 11.15 -30.15 -47.45
CA ILE A 121 9.85 -29.64 -47.89
C ILE A 121 9.97 -28.12 -48.09
N ILE A 122 9.78 -27.66 -49.33
CA ILE A 122 9.82 -26.23 -49.68
C ILE A 122 8.58 -25.53 -49.11
N HIS A 123 8.79 -24.49 -48.30
CA HIS A 123 7.71 -23.77 -47.61
C HIS A 123 7.99 -22.27 -47.53
N VAL A 124 7.00 -21.50 -47.09
CA VAL A 124 7.12 -20.09 -46.71
C VAL A 124 6.68 -19.89 -45.26
N THR A 125 7.30 -18.93 -44.59
CA THR A 125 6.97 -18.54 -43.22
C THR A 125 6.15 -17.26 -43.19
N ALA A 126 5.40 -17.06 -42.10
CA ALA A 126 4.72 -15.81 -41.81
C ALA A 126 4.91 -15.47 -40.33
N ASP A 127 5.40 -14.26 -40.09
CA ASP A 127 5.63 -13.74 -38.74
C ASP A 127 4.33 -13.22 -38.11
N ALA A 128 4.35 -12.99 -36.81
CA ALA A 128 3.29 -12.28 -36.11
C ALA A 128 3.85 -11.20 -35.19
N SER A 129 2.97 -10.48 -34.50
CA SER A 129 3.34 -9.56 -33.44
C SER A 129 2.42 -9.70 -32.24
N VAL A 130 2.97 -9.45 -31.06
CA VAL A 130 2.26 -9.34 -29.79
C VAL A 130 2.41 -7.91 -29.31
N ASN A 131 1.28 -7.27 -29.01
CA ASN A 131 1.27 -6.02 -28.27
C ASN A 131 0.86 -6.33 -26.81
N VAL A 132 1.78 -6.10 -25.89
CA VAL A 132 1.57 -6.22 -24.44
C VAL A 132 1.11 -4.86 -23.92
N SER A 133 -0.10 -4.81 -23.36
CA SER A 133 -0.58 -3.65 -22.62
C SER A 133 -0.31 -3.80 -21.12
N LEU A 134 -0.34 -2.70 -20.37
CA LEU A 134 -0.23 -2.70 -18.89
C LEU A 134 -1.25 -3.66 -18.23
N ASN A 135 -2.42 -3.85 -18.85
CA ASN A 135 -3.46 -4.76 -18.35
C ASN A 135 -3.16 -6.25 -18.62
N ASP A 136 -2.22 -6.57 -19.52
CA ASP A 136 -1.85 -7.95 -19.87
C ASP A 136 -0.72 -8.50 -18.97
N ILE A 137 -0.18 -7.69 -18.04
CA ILE A 137 0.91 -8.02 -17.09
C ILE A 137 0.34 -8.41 -15.72
N ALA A 138 -0.65 -9.32 -15.67
CA ALA A 138 -1.08 -9.90 -14.39
C ALA A 138 0.11 -10.69 -13.81
N LEU A 139 0.73 -10.38 -12.67
CA LEU A 139 0.41 -9.51 -11.53
C LEU A 139 1.62 -8.56 -11.34
N GLY A 140 1.40 -7.32 -10.91
CA GLY A 140 2.52 -6.55 -10.37
C GLY A 140 3.17 -7.29 -9.17
N PRO A 141 4.25 -6.78 -8.59
CA PRO A 141 4.94 -7.44 -7.47
C PRO A 141 4.05 -7.79 -6.26
N TRP A 142 2.82 -7.27 -6.18
CA TRP A 142 1.80 -7.55 -5.16
C TRP A 142 0.99 -8.85 -5.34
N GLY A 143 1.22 -9.65 -6.39
CA GLY A 143 0.60 -10.98 -6.48
C GLY A 143 -0.95 -11.01 -6.45
N ASP A 144 -1.53 -12.08 -5.87
CA ASP A 144 -2.96 -12.43 -5.97
C ASP A 144 -3.79 -12.19 -4.69
N TRP A 145 -3.26 -11.42 -3.72
CA TRP A 145 -3.89 -11.10 -2.42
C TRP A 145 -4.41 -12.32 -1.65
N LYS A 146 -3.79 -13.49 -1.87
CA LYS A 146 -4.10 -14.76 -1.18
C LYS A 146 -2.93 -15.27 -0.36
N HIS A 147 -2.01 -14.39 -0.01
CA HIS A 147 -0.94 -14.60 0.95
C HIS A 147 -0.69 -13.29 1.70
N TYR A 148 0.00 -13.38 2.84
CA TYR A 148 0.50 -12.22 3.55
C TYR A 148 1.82 -11.79 2.93
N HIS A 149 1.94 -10.50 2.59
CA HIS A 149 3.14 -9.93 2.04
C HIS A 149 4.18 -9.73 3.14
N ASN A 150 5.38 -10.25 2.92
CA ASN A 150 6.51 -9.92 3.78
C ASN A 150 7.06 -8.52 3.47
N TYR A 151 7.95 -8.02 4.33
CA TYR A 151 8.60 -6.72 4.17
C TYR A 151 9.17 -6.48 2.76
N THR A 152 9.85 -7.48 2.17
CA THR A 152 10.47 -7.36 0.84
C THR A 152 9.42 -7.19 -0.26
N GLU A 153 8.32 -7.94 -0.20
CA GLU A 153 7.24 -7.83 -1.18
C GLU A 153 6.50 -6.49 -1.07
N ILE A 154 6.28 -5.99 0.15
CA ILE A 154 5.73 -4.66 0.39
C ILE A 154 6.63 -3.59 -0.24
N VAL A 155 7.94 -3.61 0.07
CA VAL A 155 8.90 -2.63 -0.47
C VAL A 155 8.97 -2.70 -1.99
N ASN A 156 9.07 -3.90 -2.56
CA ASN A 156 9.08 -4.09 -4.02
C ASN A 156 7.81 -3.53 -4.67
N THR A 157 6.66 -3.72 -4.01
CA THR A 157 5.39 -3.14 -4.45
C THR A 157 5.41 -1.62 -4.45
N LEU A 158 5.81 -1.00 -3.34
CA LEU A 158 5.86 0.46 -3.24
C LEU A 158 6.84 1.07 -4.26
N LEU A 159 8.05 0.52 -4.37
CA LEU A 159 9.05 1.01 -5.33
C LEU A 159 8.60 0.82 -6.78
N PHE A 160 7.89 -0.27 -7.09
CA PHE A 160 7.28 -0.46 -8.41
C PHE A 160 6.23 0.61 -8.69
N LEU A 161 5.35 0.92 -7.73
CA LEU A 161 4.34 1.97 -7.88
C LEU A 161 4.99 3.34 -8.11
N ASN A 162 6.04 3.67 -7.34
CA ASN A 162 6.80 4.91 -7.49
C ASN A 162 7.36 5.07 -8.91
N ASN A 163 7.98 4.02 -9.44
CA ASN A 163 8.61 4.04 -10.76
C ASN A 163 7.59 4.04 -11.91
N SER A 164 6.46 3.36 -11.72
CA SER A 164 5.43 3.19 -12.76
C SER A 164 4.47 4.37 -12.84
N PHE A 165 4.24 5.06 -11.71
CA PHE A 165 3.26 6.14 -11.59
C PHE A 165 3.87 7.45 -11.01
N PRO A 166 5.01 7.95 -11.52
CA PRO A 166 5.76 9.05 -10.89
C PRO A 166 5.04 10.41 -10.88
N ASN A 167 3.94 10.56 -11.64
CA ASN A 167 3.11 11.77 -11.61
C ASN A 167 2.10 11.78 -10.47
N ILE A 168 1.88 10.63 -9.82
CA ILE A 168 0.89 10.48 -8.76
C ILE A 168 1.41 9.79 -7.50
N ALA A 169 2.54 9.09 -7.57
CA ALA A 169 3.14 8.35 -6.47
C ALA A 169 4.53 8.90 -6.16
N ASP A 170 4.77 9.11 -4.88
CA ASP A 170 6.04 9.55 -4.30
C ASP A 170 6.33 8.71 -3.06
N VAL A 171 7.30 7.80 -3.18
CA VAL A 171 7.69 6.85 -2.13
C VAL A 171 8.97 7.29 -1.47
N PHE A 172 8.94 7.41 -0.15
CA PHE A 172 10.07 7.84 0.66
C PHE A 172 10.10 7.11 2.00
N SER A 173 11.29 7.00 2.58
CA SER A 173 11.47 6.49 3.93
C SER A 173 11.16 7.60 4.94
N ILE A 174 10.34 7.30 5.95
CA ILE A 174 10.01 8.22 7.05
C ILE A 174 10.95 8.06 8.24
N GLY A 175 11.78 7.01 8.23
CA GLY A 175 12.65 6.65 9.32
C GLY A 175 13.18 5.23 9.16
N LYS A 176 13.96 4.80 10.14
CA LYS A 176 14.49 3.44 10.23
C LYS A 176 13.87 2.73 11.43
N SER A 177 13.71 1.43 11.33
CA SER A 177 13.45 0.57 12.49
C SER A 177 14.73 0.27 13.29
N TRP A 178 14.61 -0.42 14.41
CA TRP A 178 15.75 -0.87 15.23
C TRP A 178 16.76 -1.73 14.46
N GLN A 179 16.30 -2.63 13.61
CA GLN A 179 17.17 -3.46 12.75
C GLN A 179 17.65 -2.71 11.48
N GLY A 180 17.39 -1.40 11.38
CA GLY A 180 17.89 -0.54 10.31
C GLY A 180 17.12 -0.65 8.98
N ARG A 181 15.93 -1.25 8.98
CA ARG A 181 15.04 -1.33 7.81
C ARG A 181 14.36 0.00 7.57
N ASP A 182 14.09 0.34 6.31
CA ASP A 182 13.35 1.56 5.98
C ASP A 182 11.86 1.40 6.28
N ILE A 183 11.29 2.39 6.94
CA ILE A 183 9.84 2.49 7.11
C ILE A 183 9.33 3.35 5.97
N TYR A 184 8.70 2.73 4.98
CA TYR A 184 8.25 3.43 3.77
C TYR A 184 6.86 4.04 3.91
N CYS A 185 6.74 5.27 3.42
CA CYS A 185 5.48 5.93 3.15
C CYS A 185 5.34 6.15 1.65
N ILE A 186 4.14 5.90 1.10
CA ILE A 186 3.75 6.35 -0.23
C ILE A 186 2.80 7.54 -0.11
N LYS A 187 3.15 8.66 -0.72
CA LYS A 187 2.26 9.80 -0.93
C LYS A 187 1.61 9.66 -2.30
N LEU A 188 0.28 9.63 -2.32
CA LEU A 188 -0.55 9.56 -3.52
C LEU A 188 -1.32 10.86 -3.71
N THR A 189 -1.06 11.56 -4.82
CA THR A 189 -1.79 12.78 -5.21
C THR A 189 -1.54 13.11 -6.67
N ASN A 190 -2.51 13.70 -7.38
CA ASN A 190 -2.25 14.22 -8.72
C ASN A 190 -1.43 15.53 -8.65
N GLU A 191 -0.12 15.43 -8.83
CA GLU A 191 0.82 16.58 -8.79
C GLU A 191 0.56 17.60 -9.90
N THR A 192 -0.16 17.24 -10.97
CA THR A 192 -0.55 18.20 -12.02
C THR A 192 -1.64 19.18 -11.54
N ASN A 193 -2.41 18.81 -10.52
CA ASN A 193 -3.35 19.71 -9.88
C ASN A 193 -2.67 20.42 -8.71
N ILE A 194 -2.27 21.67 -8.95
CA ILE A 194 -1.53 22.51 -8.00
C ILE A 194 -2.42 23.20 -6.94
N ARG A 195 -3.73 22.94 -6.93
CA ARG A 195 -4.64 23.45 -5.88
C ARG A 195 -4.15 22.95 -4.52
N PRO A 196 -4.26 23.75 -3.43
CA PRO A 196 -4.09 23.24 -2.08
C PRO A 196 -5.03 22.05 -1.80
N LYS A 197 -4.54 21.04 -1.09
CA LYS A 197 -5.26 19.80 -0.81
C LYS A 197 -5.20 19.45 0.69
N PRO A 198 -6.27 18.88 1.27
CA PRO A 198 -6.20 18.26 2.58
C PRO A 198 -5.27 17.06 2.54
N LYS A 199 -4.55 16.84 3.64
CA LYS A 199 -3.67 15.68 3.82
C LYS A 199 -4.34 14.64 4.69
N LEU A 200 -4.24 13.38 4.30
CA LEU A 200 -4.74 12.22 5.05
C LEU A 200 -3.60 11.25 5.33
N LEU A 201 -3.65 10.56 6.48
CA LEU A 201 -2.68 9.56 6.86
C LEU A 201 -3.37 8.21 7.12
N PHE A 202 -2.86 7.14 6.53
CA PHE A 202 -3.28 5.77 6.79
C PHE A 202 -2.07 4.95 7.20
N VAL A 203 -2.17 4.24 8.32
CA VAL A 203 -1.08 3.43 8.89
C VAL A 203 -1.57 2.02 9.11
N GLY A 204 -0.74 1.03 8.79
CA GLY A 204 -0.96 -0.36 9.17
C GLY A 204 0.20 -0.88 10.00
N TYR A 205 -0.04 -2.01 10.67
CA TYR A 205 1.00 -2.84 11.27
C TYR A 205 1.80 -2.14 12.37
N HIS A 206 1.12 -1.52 13.33
CA HIS A 206 1.75 -1.14 14.60
C HIS A 206 2.16 -2.37 15.42
N HIS A 207 1.34 -3.42 15.41
CA HIS A 207 1.62 -4.67 16.13
C HIS A 207 1.97 -5.79 15.15
N ALA A 208 3.01 -6.56 15.46
CA ALA A 208 3.58 -7.55 14.54
C ALA A 208 2.64 -8.72 14.22
N ARG A 209 1.80 -9.16 15.17
CA ARG A 209 0.81 -10.23 14.95
C ARG A 209 -0.40 -9.85 14.10
N GLU A 210 -0.56 -8.59 13.72
CA GLU A 210 -1.76 -8.09 13.03
C GLU A 210 -1.51 -7.92 11.52
N LEU A 211 -0.99 -8.95 10.84
CA LEU A 211 -0.58 -8.88 9.41
C LEU A 211 -1.67 -8.38 8.47
N ILE A 212 -2.94 -8.73 8.72
CA ILE A 212 -4.06 -8.23 7.90
C ILE A 212 -4.15 -6.69 7.87
N SER A 213 -3.67 -6.03 8.93
CA SER A 213 -3.62 -4.56 9.00
C SER A 213 -2.59 -3.94 8.06
N ALA A 214 -1.58 -4.70 7.61
CA ALA A 214 -0.62 -4.27 6.59
C ALA A 214 -1.18 -4.42 5.17
N GLU A 215 -1.95 -5.49 4.94
CA GLU A 215 -2.50 -5.84 3.63
C GLU A 215 -3.51 -4.79 3.13
N LEU A 216 -4.39 -4.31 4.00
CA LEU A 216 -5.42 -3.32 3.65
C LEU A 216 -4.85 -2.01 3.09
N PRO A 217 -3.96 -1.28 3.78
CA PRO A 217 -3.34 -0.07 3.25
C PRO A 217 -2.46 -0.34 2.02
N LEU A 218 -1.77 -1.49 1.94
CA LEU A 218 -1.02 -1.87 0.75
C LEU A 218 -1.93 -2.04 -0.48
N TYR A 219 -3.05 -2.74 -0.29
CA TYR A 219 -4.06 -2.95 -1.33
C TYR A 219 -4.59 -1.62 -1.85
N PHE A 220 -4.97 -0.73 -0.95
CA PHE A 220 -5.48 0.57 -1.34
C PHE A 220 -4.41 1.40 -2.08
N ALA A 221 -3.13 1.33 -1.69
CA ALA A 221 -2.05 2.00 -2.42
C ALA A 221 -1.92 1.50 -3.87
N VAL A 222 -1.96 0.18 -4.07
CA VAL A 222 -1.95 -0.45 -5.41
C VAL A 222 -3.18 -0.04 -6.21
N GLU A 223 -4.38 -0.11 -5.61
CA GLU A 223 -5.62 0.25 -6.27
C GLU A 223 -5.65 1.72 -6.69
N ALA A 224 -5.27 2.63 -5.78
CA ALA A 224 -5.30 4.06 -6.02
C ALA A 224 -4.34 4.45 -7.15
N ALA A 225 -3.13 3.88 -7.18
CA ALA A 225 -2.17 4.15 -8.25
C ALA A 225 -2.62 3.56 -9.60
N THR A 226 -3.02 2.28 -9.62
CA THR A 226 -3.34 1.57 -10.86
C THR A 226 -4.68 1.97 -11.48
N LYS A 227 -5.63 2.49 -10.67
CA LYS A 227 -6.95 2.93 -11.15
C LYS A 227 -7.07 4.45 -11.37
N PHE A 228 -6.01 5.23 -11.13
CA PHE A 228 -6.02 6.66 -11.44
C PHE A 228 -6.21 6.91 -12.95
N GLY A 229 -7.13 7.80 -13.31
CA GLY A 229 -7.53 8.07 -14.69
C GLY A 229 -8.47 7.02 -15.30
N ILE A 230 -8.79 5.95 -14.58
CA ILE A 230 -9.70 4.87 -15.01
C ILE A 230 -10.96 4.88 -14.14
N ASN A 231 -10.80 4.90 -12.82
CA ASN A 231 -11.89 4.95 -11.85
C ASN A 231 -12.15 6.41 -11.44
N GLU A 232 -13.39 6.88 -11.60
CA GLU A 232 -13.76 8.27 -11.32
C GLU A 232 -13.60 8.64 -9.85
N THR A 233 -13.93 7.74 -8.92
CA THR A 233 -13.78 7.96 -7.48
C THR A 233 -12.32 8.13 -7.07
N ILE A 234 -11.45 7.20 -7.47
CA ILE A 234 -10.01 7.28 -7.21
C ILE A 234 -9.40 8.53 -7.86
N THR A 235 -9.80 8.83 -9.10
CA THR A 235 -9.33 10.02 -9.81
C THR A 235 -9.75 11.30 -9.07
N HIS A 236 -10.99 11.37 -8.58
CA HIS A 236 -11.45 12.49 -7.77
C HIS A 236 -10.65 12.62 -6.47
N MET A 237 -10.44 11.51 -5.74
CA MET A 237 -9.67 11.48 -4.51
C MET A 237 -8.26 12.05 -4.72
N LEU A 238 -7.50 11.55 -5.70
CA LEU A 238 -6.12 12.02 -5.94
C LEU A 238 -6.05 13.43 -6.53
N ASN A 239 -7.09 13.87 -7.24
CA ASN A 239 -7.17 15.25 -7.73
C ASN A 239 -7.30 16.27 -6.60
N TYR A 240 -7.97 15.92 -5.51
CA TYR A 240 -8.38 16.88 -4.48
C TYR A 240 -7.87 16.56 -3.08
N SER A 241 -7.00 15.57 -2.91
CA SER A 241 -6.36 15.24 -1.62
C SER A 241 -4.89 14.82 -1.80
N GLU A 242 -4.13 14.86 -0.72
CA GLU A 242 -2.85 14.15 -0.59
C GLU A 242 -3.02 13.00 0.40
N ILE A 243 -2.83 11.77 -0.06
CA ILE A 243 -3.01 10.58 0.77
C ILE A 243 -1.65 9.98 1.09
N TYR A 244 -1.30 9.91 2.37
CA TYR A 244 -0.06 9.30 2.86
C TYR A 244 -0.40 7.94 3.43
N ILE A 245 0.30 6.90 2.98
CA ILE A 245 0.05 5.52 3.40
C ILE A 245 1.37 4.93 3.86
N ILE A 246 1.37 4.40 5.08
CA ILE A 246 2.43 3.59 5.65
C ILE A 246 1.85 2.19 5.79
N PRO A 247 2.11 1.27 4.84
CA PRO A 247 1.54 -0.06 4.90
C PRO A 247 1.96 -0.81 6.15
N ALA A 248 3.22 -0.65 6.57
CA ALA A 248 3.73 -1.28 7.77
C ALA A 248 4.65 -0.35 8.56
N LEU A 249 4.30 -0.11 9.82
CA LEU A 249 5.12 0.65 10.76
C LEU A 249 6.17 -0.23 11.44
N ASN A 250 5.74 -1.35 12.03
CA ASN A 250 6.58 -2.32 12.73
C ASN A 250 7.26 -3.28 11.74
N VAL A 251 8.09 -2.74 10.85
CA VAL A 251 8.70 -3.49 9.73
C VAL A 251 9.64 -4.62 10.19
N ASP A 252 10.10 -4.58 11.44
CA ASP A 252 10.94 -5.64 11.98
C ASP A 252 10.16 -6.84 12.50
N GLY A 253 8.88 -6.64 12.83
CA GLY A 253 7.99 -7.70 13.30
C GLY A 253 7.73 -8.82 12.29
N PHE A 254 7.85 -8.56 10.97
CA PHE A 254 7.49 -9.52 9.92
C PHE A 254 8.20 -10.88 10.00
N ASN A 255 9.48 -10.90 10.38
CA ASN A 255 10.24 -12.14 10.46
C ASN A 255 10.03 -12.86 11.79
N ILE A 256 9.71 -12.11 12.85
CA ILE A 256 9.55 -12.64 14.20
C ILE A 256 8.15 -13.24 14.37
N VAL A 257 7.12 -12.63 13.79
CA VAL A 257 5.74 -13.14 13.90
C VAL A 257 5.56 -14.53 13.27
N SER A 258 6.37 -14.90 12.27
CA SER A 258 6.34 -16.25 11.69
C SER A 258 6.97 -17.30 12.60
N GLN A 259 7.73 -16.88 13.61
CA GLN A 259 8.31 -17.74 14.64
C GLN A 259 7.40 -17.74 15.87
N ASN A 260 6.89 -16.57 16.29
CA ASN A 260 5.95 -16.45 17.40
C ASN A 260 4.70 -15.67 17.00
N GLU A 261 3.58 -16.37 16.94
CA GLU A 261 2.28 -15.80 16.61
C GLU A 261 1.80 -14.77 17.65
N TRP A 262 2.31 -14.81 18.87
CA TRP A 262 2.02 -13.82 19.91
C TRP A 262 2.81 -12.53 19.77
N GLN A 263 3.87 -12.47 18.96
CA GLN A 263 4.71 -11.27 18.87
C GLN A 263 3.86 -10.03 18.56
N ARG A 264 3.80 -9.12 19.52
CA ARG A 264 3.02 -7.88 19.41
C ARG A 264 3.89 -6.65 19.26
N LYS A 265 4.92 -6.54 20.10
CA LYS A 265 5.81 -5.38 20.25
C LYS A 265 6.73 -5.23 19.04
N ASN A 266 7.54 -4.16 19.00
CA ASN A 266 8.68 -4.12 18.07
C ASN A 266 9.80 -5.08 18.54
N VAL A 267 10.98 -5.01 17.93
CA VAL A 267 12.13 -5.90 18.23
C VAL A 267 13.31 -5.11 18.80
N HIS A 268 13.03 -4.07 19.60
CA HIS A 268 14.08 -3.34 20.31
C HIS A 268 14.77 -4.31 21.29
N PRO A 269 16.06 -4.66 21.08
CA PRO A 269 16.73 -5.65 21.90
C PRO A 269 16.61 -5.34 23.39
N PHE A 270 16.23 -6.34 24.16
CA PHE A 270 16.04 -6.23 25.60
C PHE A 270 16.76 -7.39 26.31
N ASP A 271 17.07 -7.16 27.58
CA ASP A 271 17.70 -8.12 28.50
C ASP A 271 16.61 -8.47 29.52
N GLU A 272 15.78 -9.45 29.20
CA GLU A 272 14.55 -9.76 29.91
C GLU A 272 14.83 -10.34 31.30
N ASP A 273 15.88 -11.15 31.46
CA ASP A 273 16.25 -11.81 32.72
C ASP A 273 17.34 -11.06 33.52
N ASN A 274 17.96 -10.03 32.92
CA ASN A 274 19.01 -9.19 33.47
C ASN A 274 20.32 -9.97 33.74
N ASP A 275 20.64 -10.96 32.92
CA ASP A 275 21.90 -11.71 32.95
C ASP A 275 23.05 -11.00 32.20
N GLY A 276 22.70 -9.99 31.39
CA GLY A 276 23.62 -9.16 30.61
C GLY A 276 23.77 -9.57 29.14
N LEU A 277 22.97 -10.52 28.68
CA LEU A 277 22.80 -10.95 27.29
C LEU A 277 21.53 -10.29 26.71
N LEU A 278 21.34 -10.33 25.39
CA LEU A 278 20.20 -9.65 24.73
C LEU A 278 19.53 -10.60 23.76
N ASP A 279 18.22 -10.82 23.93
CA ASP A 279 17.40 -11.67 23.07
C ASP A 279 18.02 -13.08 22.83
N GLU A 280 18.64 -13.71 23.85
CA GLU A 280 19.50 -14.91 23.67
C GLU A 280 18.81 -16.28 23.82
N ASP A 281 17.57 -16.36 24.30
CA ASP A 281 16.80 -17.61 24.52
C ASP A 281 15.36 -17.53 23.97
N PRO A 282 15.19 -17.48 22.63
CA PRO A 282 13.87 -17.50 22.02
C PRO A 282 13.27 -18.91 22.10
N PRO A 283 11.97 -19.06 22.47
CA PRO A 283 11.24 -20.31 22.43
C PRO A 283 11.48 -21.13 21.15
N ASP A 284 11.49 -22.45 21.33
CA ASP A 284 11.81 -23.45 20.31
C ASP A 284 10.61 -24.40 20.14
N ASP A 285 10.40 -24.92 18.94
CA ASP A 285 9.35 -25.93 18.65
C ASP A 285 9.72 -27.28 19.30
N GLU A 286 9.32 -27.47 20.57
CA GLU A 286 9.66 -28.62 21.43
C GLU A 286 9.02 -29.92 20.92
N ASP A 287 7.79 -29.84 20.39
CA ASP A 287 7.02 -31.01 19.96
C ASP A 287 7.13 -31.32 18.44
N GLY A 288 7.70 -30.39 17.66
CA GLY A 288 8.03 -30.53 16.25
C GLY A 288 6.83 -30.39 15.32
N ASP A 289 5.75 -29.75 15.76
CA ASP A 289 4.54 -29.55 14.98
C ASP A 289 4.56 -28.29 14.09
N GLY A 290 5.61 -27.48 14.24
CA GLY A 290 5.88 -26.27 13.47
C GLY A 290 5.34 -24.98 14.09
N TYR A 291 4.85 -25.02 15.33
CA TYR A 291 4.39 -23.86 16.09
C TYR A 291 5.22 -23.68 17.36
N ILE A 292 5.14 -22.48 17.96
CA ILE A 292 5.68 -22.17 19.29
C ILE A 292 4.47 -21.79 20.14
N GLU A 293 4.21 -22.55 21.20
CA GLU A 293 2.93 -22.51 21.91
C GLU A 293 3.03 -22.13 23.39
N ASP A 294 1.95 -21.57 23.93
CA ASP A 294 1.89 -21.22 25.36
C ASP A 294 1.40 -22.43 26.17
N LEU A 295 2.16 -22.82 27.20
CA LEU A 295 1.75 -23.84 28.16
C LEU A 295 1.05 -23.23 29.36
N PHE A 296 -0.17 -23.66 29.63
CA PHE A 296 -0.95 -23.22 30.80
C PHE A 296 -1.26 -24.36 31.77
N TYR A 297 -1.49 -24.04 33.05
CA TYR A 297 -1.92 -24.97 34.10
C TYR A 297 -3.37 -24.72 34.56
N TRP A 298 -4.18 -25.78 34.68
CA TRP A 298 -5.56 -25.75 35.19
C TRP A 298 -6.00 -27.07 35.78
N ASP A 299 -6.32 -26.99 37.07
CA ASP A 299 -6.84 -28.08 37.90
C ASP A 299 -8.35 -27.95 38.17
N GLY A 300 -9.04 -27.07 37.44
CA GLY A 300 -10.44 -26.71 37.69
C GLY A 300 -10.63 -25.50 38.62
N THR A 301 -9.57 -25.03 39.30
CA THR A 301 -9.61 -23.91 40.26
C THR A 301 -8.58 -22.83 39.96
N ASN A 302 -7.35 -23.21 39.62
CA ASN A 302 -6.24 -22.31 39.30
C ASN A 302 -6.05 -22.26 37.79
N TYR A 303 -5.81 -21.09 37.20
CA TYR A 303 -5.45 -20.92 35.79
C TYR A 303 -4.29 -19.93 35.73
N TYR A 304 -3.13 -20.37 35.23
CA TYR A 304 -1.97 -19.51 35.05
C TYR A 304 -1.06 -20.03 33.95
N PHE A 305 -0.38 -19.10 33.28
CA PHE A 305 0.68 -19.35 32.31
C PHE A 305 1.89 -20.01 33.01
N ILE A 306 2.48 -21.03 32.38
CA ILE A 306 3.67 -21.72 32.89
C ILE A 306 4.92 -21.22 32.18
N ARG A 307 5.00 -21.42 30.86
CA ARG A 307 6.12 -21.08 29.99
C ARG A 307 5.69 -21.18 28.52
N TRP A 308 6.51 -20.64 27.64
CA TRP A 308 6.46 -20.89 26.19
C TRP A 308 7.06 -22.27 25.89
N GLU A 309 6.74 -22.84 24.73
CA GLU A 309 7.34 -24.06 24.19
C GLU A 309 8.84 -23.89 23.90
N GLY A 310 9.69 -24.88 24.21
CA GLY A 310 11.13 -24.84 23.88
C GLY A 310 12.05 -25.47 24.92
N ILE A 311 13.36 -25.20 24.81
CA ILE A 311 14.44 -25.86 25.55
C ILE A 311 15.33 -24.86 26.28
N ASP A 312 15.88 -25.25 27.43
CA ASP A 312 16.97 -24.54 28.13
C ASP A 312 18.27 -24.72 27.32
N ASP A 313 18.54 -23.82 26.38
CA ASP A 313 19.61 -23.96 25.39
C ASP A 313 20.99 -23.45 25.88
N ASP A 314 21.00 -22.63 26.94
CA ASP A 314 22.18 -22.03 27.54
C ASP A 314 22.59 -22.67 28.90
N GLY A 315 21.68 -23.43 29.51
CA GLY A 315 21.92 -24.32 30.65
C GLY A 315 21.86 -23.64 32.02
N ASP A 316 21.18 -22.52 32.14
CA ASP A 316 21.05 -21.75 33.37
C ASP A 316 19.91 -22.25 34.30
N GLY A 317 19.06 -23.16 33.78
CA GLY A 317 17.96 -23.82 34.48
C GLY A 317 16.60 -23.16 34.27
N PHE A 318 16.54 -22.21 33.36
CA PHE A 318 15.39 -21.44 32.92
C PHE A 318 15.07 -21.81 31.45
N TYR A 319 13.83 -21.58 30.99
CA TYR A 319 13.40 -22.05 29.65
C TYR A 319 12.72 -20.91 28.90
N ASN A 320 13.23 -20.57 27.72
CA ASN A 320 12.63 -19.69 26.73
C ASN A 320 12.40 -18.26 27.24
N GLU A 321 13.43 -17.65 27.82
CA GLU A 321 13.29 -16.44 28.65
C GLU A 321 13.46 -15.11 27.91
N ASP A 322 14.03 -15.13 26.71
CA ASP A 322 14.50 -13.95 26.00
C ASP A 322 13.99 -13.96 24.54
N TRP A 323 12.68 -13.70 24.36
CA TRP A 323 12.12 -13.44 23.02
C TRP A 323 12.76 -12.19 22.41
N ALA A 324 12.67 -12.01 21.09
CA ALA A 324 12.92 -10.71 20.46
C ALA A 324 11.93 -9.65 21.00
N GLY A 325 12.34 -9.02 22.10
CA GLY A 325 11.53 -8.16 22.94
C GLY A 325 11.49 -6.73 22.44
N GLY A 326 10.75 -5.88 23.14
CA GLY A 326 10.64 -4.48 22.73
C GLY A 326 9.51 -3.76 23.41
N VAL A 327 9.01 -2.73 22.73
CA VAL A 327 8.01 -1.79 23.23
C VAL A 327 6.73 -1.90 22.39
N ASP A 328 5.57 -1.82 23.04
CA ASP A 328 4.29 -1.66 22.35
C ASP A 328 4.27 -0.27 21.71
N LEU A 329 4.43 -0.24 20.38
CA LEU A 329 4.45 1.00 19.60
C LEU A 329 3.18 1.83 19.84
N ASN A 330 2.03 1.19 20.08
CA ASN A 330 0.76 1.87 20.32
C ASN A 330 0.54 2.25 21.80
N ARG A 331 1.59 2.19 22.61
CA ARG A 331 1.68 2.78 23.97
C ARG A 331 2.81 3.80 24.09
N ASN A 332 3.67 3.91 23.08
CA ASN A 332 4.89 4.71 23.11
C ASN A 332 4.71 6.17 22.65
N TYR A 333 3.47 6.66 22.50
CA TYR A 333 3.19 8.03 22.07
C TYR A 333 3.12 9.02 23.24
N GLY A 334 3.50 10.28 23.01
CA GLY A 334 3.75 11.25 24.09
C GLY A 334 2.56 12.00 24.69
N TYR A 335 1.32 11.73 24.31
CA TYR A 335 0.16 12.42 24.90
C TYR A 335 -0.38 11.61 26.08
N GLN A 336 -0.24 12.14 27.29
CA GLN A 336 -0.68 11.47 28.52
C GLN A 336 -0.03 10.08 28.71
N TRP A 337 1.22 9.94 28.26
CA TRP A 337 1.99 8.69 28.26
C TRP A 337 2.16 8.04 29.65
N ASP A 338 2.23 8.85 30.71
CA ASP A 338 2.35 8.38 32.10
C ASP A 338 1.03 8.48 32.89
N ALA A 339 -0.11 8.65 32.20
CA ALA A 339 -1.40 8.74 32.87
C ALA A 339 -1.71 7.49 33.70
N GLN A 340 -2.39 7.68 34.83
CA GLN A 340 -2.63 6.61 35.81
C GLN A 340 -3.57 5.51 35.34
N CYS A 341 -4.26 5.70 34.23
CA CYS A 341 -5.09 4.69 33.61
C CYS A 341 -4.70 4.54 32.14
N GLN A 342 -4.68 3.28 31.70
CA GLN A 342 -4.84 2.95 30.29
C GLN A 342 -3.70 3.44 29.37
N SER A 343 -2.51 3.77 29.90
CA SER A 343 -1.36 4.31 29.15
C SER A 343 -0.25 3.27 28.85
N GLY A 344 -0.57 1.98 29.02
CA GLY A 344 0.38 0.89 28.91
C GLY A 344 1.15 0.65 30.21
N SER A 345 1.76 -0.53 30.30
CA SER A 345 2.51 -0.94 31.48
C SER A 345 3.90 -0.27 31.54
N PRO A 346 4.41 0.11 32.72
CA PRO A 346 5.81 0.46 32.90
C PRO A 346 6.74 -0.77 32.93
N ASN A 347 6.18 -1.97 32.86
CA ASN A 347 6.87 -3.22 33.06
C ASN A 347 7.36 -3.78 31.71
N PRO A 348 8.67 -3.98 31.48
CA PRO A 348 9.18 -4.45 30.20
C PRO A 348 8.62 -5.80 29.72
N TRP A 349 8.30 -6.67 30.68
CA TRP A 349 7.73 -8.00 30.43
C TRP A 349 6.27 -7.99 29.98
N ASP A 350 5.56 -6.86 30.08
CA ASP A 350 4.16 -6.80 29.72
C ASP A 350 4.00 -6.56 28.19
N GLU A 351 3.00 -7.21 27.60
CA GLU A 351 2.64 -7.06 26.17
C GLU A 351 2.31 -5.62 25.76
N ASP A 352 1.86 -4.80 26.71
CA ASP A 352 1.56 -3.38 26.53
C ASP A 352 2.61 -2.47 27.17
N TYR A 353 3.86 -2.94 27.30
CA TYR A 353 4.99 -2.15 27.78
C TYR A 353 5.13 -0.86 26.95
N ARG A 354 5.00 0.29 27.62
CA ARG A 354 4.99 1.61 26.96
C ARG A 354 6.36 2.17 26.61
N GLY A 355 7.42 1.46 26.97
CA GLY A 355 8.81 1.89 26.83
C GLY A 355 9.34 2.69 28.03
N PRO A 356 10.63 3.06 27.99
CA PRO A 356 11.26 3.82 29.07
C PRO A 356 10.89 5.31 29.09
N GLU A 357 10.52 5.88 27.94
CA GLU A 357 10.10 7.27 27.77
C GLU A 357 9.22 7.42 26.52
N PRO A 358 8.39 8.48 26.40
CA PRO A 358 7.57 8.68 25.21
C PRO A 358 8.45 8.87 23.98
N PHE A 359 8.11 8.19 22.89
CA PHE A 359 8.88 8.14 21.65
C PHE A 359 10.29 7.58 21.82
N SER A 360 10.50 6.62 22.74
CA SER A 360 11.75 5.87 22.82
C SER A 360 12.04 5.08 21.54
N GLU A 361 11.00 4.66 20.82
CA GLU A 361 11.13 3.79 19.64
C GLU A 361 11.34 4.57 18.35
N LEU A 362 12.24 4.08 17.49
CA LEU A 362 12.53 4.74 16.20
C LEU A 362 11.29 4.76 15.29
N GLU A 363 10.44 3.74 15.36
CA GLU A 363 9.20 3.64 14.61
C GLU A 363 8.20 4.74 15.02
N THR A 364 7.96 4.95 16.32
CA THR A 364 7.04 6.00 16.79
C THR A 364 7.62 7.39 16.58
N GLN A 365 8.95 7.56 16.65
CA GLN A 365 9.64 8.79 16.27
C GLN A 365 9.42 9.11 14.78
N ALA A 366 9.44 8.11 13.90
CA ALA A 366 9.19 8.32 12.46
C ALA A 366 7.76 8.85 12.21
N ILE A 367 6.75 8.29 12.88
CA ILE A 367 5.37 8.81 12.82
C ILE A 367 5.29 10.23 13.39
N ARG A 368 5.94 10.47 14.53
CA ARG A 368 5.99 11.80 15.17
C ARG A 368 6.52 12.85 14.19
N ASP A 369 7.66 12.57 13.56
CA ASP A 369 8.34 13.53 12.69
C ASP A 369 7.57 13.77 11.38
N LEU A 370 6.94 12.73 10.83
CA LEU A 370 6.00 12.88 9.71
C LEU A 370 4.80 13.74 10.09
N ALA A 371 4.15 13.46 11.22
CA ALA A 371 3.00 14.22 11.67
C ALA A 371 3.36 15.66 12.10
N LEU A 372 4.58 15.94 12.53
CA LEU A 372 5.07 17.29 12.80
C LEU A 372 5.35 18.08 11.51
N SER A 373 5.76 17.41 10.43
CA SER A 373 6.05 18.04 9.13
C SER A 373 4.82 18.20 8.24
N HIS A 374 3.70 17.56 8.56
CA HIS A 374 2.45 17.63 7.80
C HIS A 374 1.24 17.96 8.68
N ASN A 375 0.31 18.77 8.17
CA ASN A 375 -0.96 19.05 8.85
C ASN A 375 -2.03 18.09 8.31
N PHE A 376 -2.08 16.88 8.86
CA PHE A 376 -3.10 15.90 8.52
C PHE A 376 -4.47 16.30 9.08
N LYS A 377 -5.50 16.25 8.24
CA LYS A 377 -6.89 16.51 8.66
C LYS A 377 -7.49 15.30 9.34
N TYR A 378 -7.30 14.13 8.73
CA TYR A 378 -7.76 12.83 9.20
C TYR A 378 -6.61 11.83 9.20
N ALA A 379 -6.61 10.93 10.17
CA ALA A 379 -5.67 9.82 10.23
C ALA A 379 -6.38 8.52 10.65
N ILE A 380 -6.00 7.38 10.10
CA ILE A 380 -6.49 6.07 10.54
C ILE A 380 -5.32 5.11 10.70
N SER A 381 -5.31 4.36 11.81
CA SER A 381 -4.44 3.21 12.01
C SER A 381 -5.29 1.96 11.98
N PHE A 382 -4.89 0.98 11.18
CA PHE A 382 -5.53 -0.31 11.09
C PHE A 382 -4.85 -1.30 12.03
N HIS A 383 -5.67 -2.11 12.68
CA HIS A 383 -5.32 -3.12 13.68
C HIS A 383 -6.19 -4.36 13.49
N SER A 384 -5.97 -5.43 14.25
CA SER A 384 -6.92 -6.54 14.36
C SER A 384 -7.00 -7.11 15.77
N GLY A 385 -8.11 -7.80 16.06
CA GLY A 385 -8.38 -8.46 17.34
C GLY A 385 -9.80 -8.23 17.87
N ALA A 386 -10.49 -7.16 17.46
CA ALA A 386 -11.79 -6.77 18.06
C ALA A 386 -12.96 -6.44 17.11
N GLU A 387 -12.71 -6.22 15.82
CA GLU A 387 -13.73 -5.76 14.85
C GLU A 387 -14.52 -4.52 15.31
N CYS A 388 -13.87 -3.36 15.31
CA CYS A 388 -14.44 -2.12 15.82
C CYS A 388 -13.78 -0.84 15.27
N VAL A 389 -14.39 0.30 15.56
CA VAL A 389 -13.82 1.63 15.32
C VAL A 389 -13.74 2.36 16.66
N VAL A 390 -12.54 2.75 17.08
CA VAL A 390 -12.35 3.55 18.29
C VAL A 390 -11.75 4.91 18.00
N TYR A 391 -12.05 5.87 18.87
CA TYR A 391 -11.62 7.26 18.77
C TYR A 391 -11.18 7.81 20.14
N PRO A 392 -10.39 8.88 20.19
CA PRO A 392 -9.93 9.50 21.44
C PRO A 392 -11.06 9.89 22.42
N TRP A 393 -10.81 9.99 23.72
CA TRP A 393 -9.55 9.68 24.38
C TRP A 393 -9.46 8.21 24.77
N GLY A 394 -8.29 7.61 24.64
CA GLY A 394 -7.97 6.31 25.21
C GLY A 394 -7.41 6.39 26.64
N TYR A 395 -6.72 7.46 27.00
CA TYR A 395 -6.12 7.60 28.34
C TYR A 395 -7.12 7.92 29.46
N THR A 396 -8.37 8.26 29.13
CA THR A 396 -9.41 8.68 30.10
C THR A 396 -10.80 8.35 29.59
N THR A 397 -11.77 8.25 30.51
CA THR A 397 -13.19 8.10 30.20
C THR A 397 -13.90 9.43 29.93
N GLU A 398 -13.22 10.56 30.10
CA GLU A 398 -13.78 11.87 29.78
C GLU A 398 -13.88 12.07 28.27
N ASP A 399 -14.91 12.78 27.82
CA ASP A 399 -15.14 13.01 26.40
C ASP A 399 -14.06 13.92 25.78
N PRO A 400 -13.65 13.69 24.52
CA PRO A 400 -12.86 14.67 23.78
C PRO A 400 -13.68 15.95 23.49
N PRO A 401 -13.03 17.13 23.38
CA PRO A 401 -13.72 18.37 23.06
C PRO A 401 -14.60 18.31 21.81
N ASP A 402 -14.14 17.59 20.78
CA ASP A 402 -14.86 17.40 19.50
C ASP A 402 -15.62 16.06 19.42
N ARG A 403 -16.12 15.53 20.56
CA ARG A 403 -16.84 14.24 20.63
C ARG A 403 -17.89 14.05 19.54
N GLU A 404 -18.75 15.05 19.32
CA GLU A 404 -19.81 14.96 18.31
C GLU A 404 -19.25 14.66 16.91
N LYS A 405 -18.08 15.22 16.59
CA LYS A 405 -17.40 14.99 15.31
C LYS A 405 -16.80 13.59 15.22
N PHE A 406 -16.21 13.11 16.32
CA PHE A 406 -15.71 11.74 16.40
C PHE A 406 -16.83 10.72 16.26
N GLU A 407 -17.94 10.90 16.98
CA GLU A 407 -19.11 10.01 16.89
C GLU A 407 -19.75 10.03 15.50
N GLU A 408 -19.87 11.20 14.86
CA GLU A 408 -20.34 11.33 13.46
C GLU A 408 -19.52 10.43 12.53
N ILE A 409 -18.19 10.52 12.60
CA ILE A 409 -17.29 9.80 11.70
C ILE A 409 -17.22 8.31 12.06
N ALA A 410 -17.03 7.99 13.34
CA ALA A 410 -16.90 6.61 13.80
C ALA A 410 -18.17 5.80 13.53
N SER A 411 -19.35 6.41 13.72
CA SER A 411 -20.62 5.75 13.42
C SER A 411 -20.81 5.45 11.93
N GLU A 412 -20.38 6.34 11.03
CA GLU A 412 -20.46 6.11 9.59
C GLU A 412 -19.46 5.03 9.14
N ILE A 413 -18.21 5.05 9.64
CA ILE A 413 -17.23 3.98 9.38
C ILE A 413 -17.81 2.65 9.86
N ALA A 414 -18.32 2.61 11.08
CA ALA A 414 -18.88 1.40 11.68
C ALA A 414 -20.09 0.87 10.90
N GLN A 415 -20.93 1.76 10.34
CA GLN A 415 -22.02 1.37 9.46
C GLN A 415 -21.53 0.78 8.14
N LEU A 416 -20.52 1.39 7.50
CA LEU A 416 -19.93 0.92 6.25
C LEU A 416 -19.32 -0.48 6.40
N THR A 417 -18.71 -0.75 7.55
CA THR A 417 -17.98 -1.99 7.81
C THR A 417 -18.76 -2.96 8.70
N SER A 418 -19.98 -2.63 9.11
CA SER A 418 -20.82 -3.48 9.98
C SER A 418 -20.11 -3.90 11.28
N VAL A 419 -19.49 -2.94 11.97
CA VAL A 419 -18.87 -3.14 13.28
C VAL A 419 -19.48 -2.20 14.31
N TRP A 420 -19.06 -2.31 15.57
CA TRP A 420 -19.40 -1.36 16.62
C TRP A 420 -18.34 -0.26 16.72
N TYR A 421 -18.69 0.85 17.38
CA TYR A 421 -17.74 1.93 17.66
C TYR A 421 -17.86 2.43 19.09
N SER A 422 -16.77 2.96 19.65
CA SER A 422 -16.75 3.59 20.97
C SER A 422 -15.58 4.55 21.13
N GLN A 423 -15.60 5.34 22.20
CA GLN A 423 -14.38 5.96 22.70
C GLN A 423 -13.37 4.86 23.09
N SER A 424 -12.09 5.13 22.86
CA SER A 424 -10.98 4.25 23.24
C SER A 424 -10.88 4.14 24.77
N ALA A 425 -10.22 3.08 25.24
CA ALA A 425 -10.02 2.81 26.66
C ALA A 425 -8.59 2.34 26.94
N SER A 426 -7.63 2.70 26.10
CA SER A 426 -6.21 2.30 26.21
C SER A 426 -5.30 3.26 25.45
N GLY A 427 -5.11 4.50 25.92
CA GLY A 427 -4.21 5.55 25.39
C GLY A 427 -3.30 5.13 24.22
N LEU A 428 -3.61 5.63 23.02
CA LEU A 428 -3.07 5.14 21.75
C LEU A 428 -2.37 6.26 20.96
N TRP A 429 -1.87 5.91 19.77
CA TRP A 429 -1.42 6.84 18.75
C TRP A 429 -2.47 7.92 18.38
N ASP A 430 -3.77 7.60 18.42
CA ASP A 430 -4.85 8.51 18.05
C ASP A 430 -5.04 9.65 19.04
N ASP A 431 -4.84 9.39 20.35
CA ASP A 431 -4.78 10.41 21.40
C ASP A 431 -3.68 11.43 21.10
N TRP A 432 -2.49 10.97 20.68
CA TRP A 432 -1.40 11.89 20.33
C TRP A 432 -1.70 12.69 19.06
N MET A 433 -2.22 12.04 18.02
CA MET A 433 -2.61 12.71 16.79
C MET A 433 -3.67 13.79 17.05
N TYR A 434 -4.66 13.54 17.89
CA TYR A 434 -5.66 14.54 18.23
C TYR A 434 -5.13 15.60 19.20
N GLY A 435 -4.56 15.17 20.33
CA GLY A 435 -4.11 16.05 21.41
C GLY A 435 -2.94 16.96 21.06
N ASN A 436 -1.98 16.49 20.23
CA ASN A 436 -0.81 17.28 19.83
C ASN A 436 -0.89 17.84 18.42
N ARG A 437 -1.67 17.24 17.50
CA ARG A 437 -1.71 17.65 16.09
C ARG A 437 -3.06 18.18 15.63
N SER A 438 -4.10 18.11 16.47
CA SER A 438 -5.49 18.44 16.10
C SER A 438 -5.97 17.67 14.87
N THR A 439 -5.40 16.48 14.64
CA THR A 439 -5.80 15.55 13.60
C THR A 439 -6.91 14.67 14.15
N PHE A 440 -8.01 14.54 13.42
CA PHE A 440 -9.07 13.59 13.78
C PHE A 440 -8.60 12.17 13.44
N ALA A 441 -8.10 11.47 14.45
CA ALA A 441 -7.53 10.13 14.32
C ALA A 441 -8.48 9.05 14.83
N PHE A 442 -8.45 7.88 14.17
CA PHE A 442 -9.27 6.72 14.52
C PHE A 442 -8.46 5.45 14.44
N THR A 443 -8.71 4.54 15.37
CA THR A 443 -8.15 3.19 15.34
C THR A 443 -9.23 2.23 14.84
N CYS A 444 -8.92 1.47 13.80
CA CYS A 444 -9.86 0.54 13.15
C CYS A 444 -9.35 -0.89 13.32
N GLU A 445 -10.05 -1.68 14.13
CA GLU A 445 -9.81 -3.10 14.33
C GLU A 445 -10.55 -3.86 13.22
N ILE A 446 -9.83 -4.40 12.23
CA ILE A 446 -10.44 -4.80 10.95
C ILE A 446 -10.86 -6.26 10.86
N TYR A 447 -10.41 -7.08 11.79
CA TYR A 447 -10.67 -8.52 11.81
C TYR A 447 -10.61 -9.07 13.24
N THR A 448 -11.32 -10.16 13.49
CA THR A 448 -11.17 -11.02 14.67
C THR A 448 -11.76 -12.38 14.34
N ASN A 449 -11.27 -13.44 14.98
CA ASN A 449 -11.88 -14.76 14.92
C ASN A 449 -11.89 -15.41 16.30
N GLN A 450 -12.97 -15.18 17.05
CA GLN A 450 -13.13 -15.73 18.40
C GLN A 450 -13.18 -17.27 18.43
N SER A 451 -13.40 -17.92 17.29
CA SER A 451 -13.41 -19.39 17.18
C SER A 451 -12.06 -19.98 16.78
N ALA A 452 -11.01 -19.16 16.68
CA ALA A 452 -9.68 -19.61 16.29
C ALA A 452 -8.98 -20.46 17.37
N TRP A 453 -9.26 -20.18 18.65
CA TRP A 453 -8.60 -20.81 19.79
C TRP A 453 -8.79 -22.33 19.81
N GLN A 454 -7.68 -23.05 19.94
CA GLN A 454 -7.63 -24.50 20.10
C GLN A 454 -6.84 -24.84 21.37
N TYR A 455 -7.20 -25.94 22.01
CA TYR A 455 -6.61 -26.34 23.29
C TYR A 455 -6.21 -27.81 23.20
N GLU A 456 -4.93 -28.13 23.43
CA GLU A 456 -4.41 -29.49 23.39
C GLU A 456 -3.74 -29.89 24.70
N PRO A 457 -3.89 -31.13 25.21
CA PRO A 457 -3.23 -31.53 26.45
C PRO A 457 -1.71 -31.36 26.38
N GLY A 458 -1.13 -30.67 27.37
CA GLY A 458 0.29 -30.45 27.48
C GLY A 458 1.05 -31.67 28.01
N PRO A 459 2.40 -31.60 28.08
CA PRO A 459 3.25 -32.73 28.45
C PRO A 459 3.05 -33.21 29.90
N GLU A 460 2.55 -32.33 30.78
CA GLU A 460 2.35 -32.59 32.21
C GLU A 460 0.87 -32.65 32.61
N PRO A 461 0.50 -33.37 33.70
CA PRO A 461 -0.87 -33.43 34.18
C PRO A 461 -1.44 -32.03 34.47
N ASN A 462 -2.68 -31.79 34.02
CA ASN A 462 -3.39 -30.51 34.17
C ASN A 462 -2.78 -29.34 33.38
N THR A 463 -2.01 -29.63 32.33
CA THR A 463 -1.50 -28.60 31.40
C THR A 463 -2.16 -28.70 30.03
N TRP A 464 -2.27 -27.58 29.30
CA TRP A 464 -2.63 -27.55 27.87
C TRP A 464 -1.86 -26.47 27.13
N TRP A 465 -1.70 -26.72 25.84
CA TRP A 465 -1.23 -25.78 24.84
C TRP A 465 -2.41 -24.95 24.31
N GLU A 466 -2.23 -23.64 24.17
CA GLU A 466 -3.18 -22.75 23.51
C GLU A 466 -2.70 -22.41 22.09
N LYS A 467 -3.46 -22.83 21.08
CA LYS A 467 -3.18 -22.56 19.66
C LYS A 467 -4.20 -21.60 19.07
N GLY A 468 -3.89 -21.05 17.90
CA GLY A 468 -4.84 -20.29 17.09
C GLY A 468 -4.71 -18.77 17.13
N VAL A 469 -3.61 -18.27 17.72
CA VAL A 469 -3.33 -16.85 17.90
C VAL A 469 -3.28 -16.16 16.54
N PHE A 470 -2.54 -16.72 15.58
CA PHE A 470 -2.48 -16.15 14.25
C PHE A 470 -3.86 -16.06 13.62
N GLN A 471 -4.66 -17.12 13.68
CA GLN A 471 -5.99 -17.13 13.06
C GLN A 471 -7.00 -16.26 13.82
N PHE A 472 -6.74 -15.93 15.09
CA PHE A 472 -7.53 -14.95 15.85
C PHE A 472 -7.35 -13.54 15.27
N PHE A 473 -6.11 -13.16 14.97
CA PHE A 473 -5.76 -11.83 14.45
C PHE A 473 -5.82 -11.73 12.92
N ASN A 474 -5.72 -12.85 12.20
CA ASN A 474 -5.51 -12.86 10.76
C ASN A 474 -6.45 -13.86 10.07
N PRO A 475 -7.19 -13.46 9.01
CA PRO A 475 -8.01 -14.38 8.24
C PRO A 475 -7.16 -15.46 7.56
N HIS A 476 -7.79 -16.58 7.22
CA HIS A 476 -7.17 -17.55 6.32
C HIS A 476 -6.79 -16.85 5.00
N PRO A 477 -5.66 -17.18 4.33
CA PRO A 477 -5.19 -16.43 3.17
C PRO A 477 -6.21 -16.28 2.04
N SER A 478 -7.09 -17.27 1.84
CA SER A 478 -8.20 -17.19 0.88
C SER A 478 -9.30 -16.16 1.23
N GLN A 479 -9.27 -15.57 2.42
CA GLN A 479 -10.22 -14.60 2.95
C GLN A 479 -9.61 -13.21 3.14
N ILE A 480 -8.30 -13.02 2.92
CA ILE A 480 -7.62 -11.72 3.03
C ILE A 480 -8.36 -10.67 2.19
N GLU A 481 -8.55 -10.93 0.89
CA GLU A 481 -9.26 -10.00 0.00
C GLU A 481 -10.70 -9.72 0.47
N THR A 482 -11.38 -10.69 1.09
CA THR A 482 -12.74 -10.47 1.62
C THR A 482 -12.74 -9.45 2.76
N VAL A 483 -11.77 -9.54 3.68
CA VAL A 483 -11.61 -8.55 4.77
C VAL A 483 -11.24 -7.19 4.19
N ILE A 484 -10.31 -7.16 3.22
CA ILE A 484 -9.90 -5.92 2.55
C ILE A 484 -11.10 -5.22 1.90
N GLN A 485 -11.89 -5.94 1.10
CA GLN A 485 -13.03 -5.36 0.39
C GLN A 485 -14.11 -4.80 1.33
N ARG A 486 -14.26 -5.37 2.53
CA ARG A 486 -15.17 -4.86 3.56
C ARG A 486 -14.74 -3.48 4.07
N TRP A 487 -13.44 -3.25 4.21
CA TRP A 487 -12.87 -2.03 4.81
C TRP A 487 -12.45 -0.97 3.79
N LEU A 488 -12.26 -1.35 2.52
CA LEU A 488 -11.88 -0.46 1.44
C LEU A 488 -12.74 0.82 1.28
N PRO A 489 -14.08 0.79 1.50
CA PRO A 489 -14.91 2.00 1.46
C PRO A 489 -14.50 3.10 2.45
N VAL A 490 -13.82 2.75 3.56
CA VAL A 490 -13.38 3.70 4.59
C VAL A 490 -12.42 4.74 4.01
N PHE A 491 -11.47 4.33 3.16
CA PHE A 491 -10.56 5.26 2.47
C PHE A 491 -11.33 6.29 1.65
N THR A 492 -12.35 5.85 0.92
CA THR A 492 -13.19 6.73 0.09
C THR A 492 -13.98 7.71 0.95
N TYR A 493 -14.63 7.21 2.01
CA TYR A 493 -15.43 8.04 2.91
C TYR A 493 -14.59 9.15 3.56
N ILE A 494 -13.47 8.77 4.18
CA ILE A 494 -12.61 9.70 4.91
C ILE A 494 -11.95 10.73 3.98
N THR A 495 -11.53 10.28 2.79
CA THR A 495 -10.96 11.19 1.79
C THR A 495 -12.00 12.17 1.27
N ASN A 496 -13.21 11.71 0.93
CA ASN A 496 -14.29 12.59 0.47
C ASN A 496 -14.73 13.58 1.57
N LYS A 497 -14.72 13.14 2.83
CA LYS A 497 -15.00 14.03 3.97
C LYS A 497 -13.93 15.12 4.10
N ALA A 498 -12.64 14.75 4.03
CA ALA A 498 -11.55 15.71 3.96
C ALA A 498 -11.74 16.72 2.82
N ILE A 499 -12.00 16.24 1.60
CA ILE A 499 -12.18 17.10 0.42
C ILE A 499 -13.34 18.08 0.63
N THR A 500 -14.47 17.59 1.15
CA THR A 500 -15.68 18.40 1.35
C THR A 500 -15.49 19.47 2.42
N GLU A 501 -14.76 19.15 3.49
CA GLU A 501 -14.50 20.07 4.59
C GLU A 501 -13.29 20.97 4.36
N PHE A 502 -12.49 20.70 3.33
CA PHE A 502 -11.29 21.46 3.04
C PHE A 502 -11.63 22.80 2.38
N GLN A 503 -11.65 23.83 3.21
CA GLN A 503 -11.70 25.23 2.78
C GLN A 503 -10.27 25.78 2.73
N TYR A 504 -9.82 26.16 1.53
CA TYR A 504 -8.57 26.91 1.34
C TYR A 504 -8.94 28.30 0.88
N HIS A 505 -8.42 29.31 1.57
CA HIS A 505 -8.68 30.71 1.24
C HIS A 505 -7.60 31.20 0.28
N ASN A 506 -8.01 31.64 -0.89
CA ASN A 506 -7.17 32.21 -1.93
C ASN A 506 -7.82 33.50 -2.43
N ILE A 507 -7.68 34.52 -1.60
CA ILE A 507 -8.14 35.89 -1.88
C ILE A 507 -6.90 36.75 -2.13
N ALA A 508 -6.93 37.54 -3.20
CA ALA A 508 -5.86 38.46 -3.53
C ALA A 508 -6.40 39.85 -3.87
N VAL A 509 -5.65 40.89 -3.49
CA VAL A 509 -5.76 42.22 -4.10
C VAL A 509 -4.93 42.18 -5.38
N THR A 510 -5.58 42.23 -6.54
CA THR A 510 -4.91 42.10 -7.84
C THR A 510 -4.63 43.45 -8.50
N ASN A 511 -5.32 44.51 -8.08
CA ASN A 511 -5.05 45.86 -8.56
C ASN A 511 -5.42 46.93 -7.52
N LEU A 512 -4.67 48.03 -7.51
CA LEU A 512 -4.94 49.21 -6.70
C LEU A 512 -4.66 50.46 -7.53
N THR A 513 -5.72 51.19 -7.88
CA THR A 513 -5.63 52.37 -8.74
C THR A 513 -6.27 53.58 -8.07
N PRO A 514 -5.50 54.59 -7.61
CA PRO A 514 -6.06 55.87 -7.20
C PRO A 514 -6.52 56.68 -8.42
N LEU A 515 -7.66 57.37 -8.35
CA LEU A 515 -8.14 58.22 -9.46
C LEU A 515 -7.20 59.38 -9.80
N LYS A 516 -6.37 59.81 -8.84
CA LYS A 516 -5.37 60.88 -8.97
C LYS A 516 -4.17 60.53 -8.10
N THR A 517 -2.98 60.94 -8.50
CA THR A 517 -1.75 60.78 -7.69
C THR A 517 -1.38 62.02 -6.91
N ILE A 518 -2.09 63.14 -7.15
CA ILE A 518 -1.94 64.41 -6.42
C ILE A 518 -3.33 64.90 -6.03
N VAL A 519 -3.54 65.12 -4.73
CA VAL A 519 -4.79 65.60 -4.14
C VAL A 519 -4.49 66.76 -3.20
N GLY A 520 -5.32 67.81 -3.26
CA GLY A 520 -5.20 68.92 -2.30
C GLY A 520 -5.71 68.48 -0.93
N GLN A 521 -4.98 68.82 0.14
CA GLN A 521 -5.40 68.60 1.52
C GLN A 521 -6.82 69.15 1.76
N GLY A 522 -7.68 68.36 2.39
CA GLY A 522 -9.09 68.69 2.61
C GLY A 522 -10.03 68.33 1.47
N ASN A 523 -9.53 67.70 0.40
CA ASN A 523 -10.36 67.10 -0.64
C ASN A 523 -10.47 65.59 -0.45
N THR A 524 -11.46 65.00 -1.12
CA THR A 524 -11.63 63.56 -1.21
C THR A 524 -11.05 63.00 -2.51
N ILE A 525 -10.56 61.77 -2.44
CA ILE A 525 -10.14 60.99 -3.61
C ILE A 525 -10.72 59.58 -3.52
N ASN A 526 -11.15 59.05 -4.66
CA ASN A 526 -11.54 57.64 -4.75
C ASN A 526 -10.34 56.78 -5.16
N ILE A 527 -10.20 55.64 -4.49
CA ILE A 527 -9.20 54.62 -4.76
C ILE A 527 -9.96 53.32 -5.08
N ASN A 528 -9.70 52.77 -6.25
CA ASN A 528 -10.29 51.50 -6.68
C ASN A 528 -9.34 50.36 -6.34
N VAL A 529 -9.86 49.37 -5.61
CA VAL A 529 -9.15 48.15 -5.21
C VAL A 529 -9.86 46.98 -5.87
N THR A 530 -9.18 46.26 -6.75
CA THR A 530 -9.70 45.03 -7.34
C THR A 530 -9.26 43.87 -6.47
N VAL A 531 -10.24 43.07 -6.05
CA VAL A 531 -10.03 41.83 -5.30
C VAL A 531 -10.55 40.65 -6.09
N GLU A 532 -9.86 39.54 -5.97
CA GLU A 532 -10.17 38.27 -6.63
C GLU A 532 -10.32 37.18 -5.57
N ASN A 533 -11.37 36.36 -5.72
CA ASN A 533 -11.54 35.08 -5.04
C ASN A 533 -11.22 33.99 -6.07
N SER A 534 -10.05 33.36 -5.94
CA SER A 534 -9.62 32.26 -6.80
C SER A 534 -10.00 30.88 -6.22
N CYS A 535 -10.83 30.83 -5.18
CA CYS A 535 -11.38 29.60 -4.63
C CYS A 535 -12.59 29.11 -5.43
N ASP A 536 -12.94 27.84 -5.26
CA ASP A 536 -14.12 27.18 -5.82
C ASP A 536 -15.38 27.34 -4.92
N PHE A 537 -15.30 28.13 -3.86
CA PHE A 537 -16.43 28.46 -2.98
C PHE A 537 -16.55 29.98 -2.74
N THR A 538 -17.71 30.40 -2.22
CA THR A 538 -17.97 31.83 -1.92
C THR A 538 -17.26 32.22 -0.63
N GLU A 539 -16.49 33.31 -0.69
CA GLU A 539 -15.72 33.83 0.44
C GLU A 539 -16.41 35.05 1.07
N PHE A 540 -16.20 35.22 2.38
CA PHE A 540 -16.66 36.38 3.14
C PHE A 540 -15.49 36.98 3.91
N PHE A 541 -15.06 38.19 3.53
CA PHE A 541 -13.84 38.79 4.07
C PHE A 541 -13.91 40.32 4.12
N ASN A 542 -12.95 40.91 4.84
CA ASN A 542 -12.79 42.36 4.94
C ASN A 542 -11.60 42.82 4.10
N VAL A 543 -11.78 43.90 3.35
CA VAL A 543 -10.71 44.61 2.64
C VAL A 543 -10.50 45.94 3.35
N THR A 544 -9.29 46.14 3.87
CA THR A 544 -8.92 47.37 4.59
C THR A 544 -7.87 48.13 3.79
N LEU A 545 -8.13 49.41 3.52
CA LEU A 545 -7.21 50.28 2.80
C LEU A 545 -6.50 51.21 3.79
N TYR A 546 -5.20 51.37 3.63
CA TYR A 546 -4.38 52.23 4.49
C TYR A 546 -3.71 53.33 3.67
N ALA A 547 -3.39 54.44 4.32
CA ALA A 547 -2.40 55.40 3.87
C ALA A 547 -1.22 55.35 4.86
N ASN A 548 -0.10 54.80 4.42
CA ASN A 548 1.01 54.34 5.25
C ASN A 548 0.49 53.36 6.34
N THR A 549 0.31 53.84 7.56
CA THR A 549 -0.19 53.05 8.70
C THR A 549 -1.57 53.52 9.19
N THR A 550 -2.14 54.56 8.56
CA THR A 550 -3.44 55.12 8.97
C THR A 550 -4.55 54.49 8.13
N GLU A 551 -5.54 53.88 8.77
CA GLU A 551 -6.68 53.29 8.07
C GLU A 551 -7.49 54.37 7.33
N ILE A 552 -7.74 54.15 6.05
CA ILE A 552 -8.66 54.94 5.23
C ILE A 552 -10.09 54.41 5.41
N GLY A 553 -10.23 53.07 5.42
CA GLY A 553 -11.47 52.41 5.78
C GLY A 553 -11.46 50.92 5.46
N THR A 554 -12.47 50.24 5.99
CA THR A 554 -12.71 48.80 5.80
C THR A 554 -14.02 48.58 5.05
N LYS A 555 -14.01 47.64 4.10
CA LYS A 555 -15.22 47.15 3.41
C LYS A 555 -15.32 45.64 3.55
N GLN A 556 -16.47 45.17 4.00
CA GLN A 556 -16.81 43.77 4.01
C GLN A 556 -17.37 43.36 2.65
N ILE A 557 -16.99 42.18 2.18
CA ILE A 557 -17.38 41.67 0.87
C ILE A 557 -17.71 40.18 0.96
N THR A 558 -18.77 39.80 0.23
CA THR A 558 -19.04 38.43 -0.18
C THR A 558 -18.69 38.30 -1.66
N LEU A 559 -17.75 37.43 -2.01
CA LEU A 559 -17.30 37.24 -3.39
C LEU A 559 -17.49 35.78 -3.79
N THR A 560 -18.28 35.54 -4.83
CA THR A 560 -18.54 34.19 -5.35
C THR A 560 -17.25 33.53 -5.84
N SER A 561 -17.24 32.21 -5.91
CA SER A 561 -16.12 31.41 -6.41
C SER A 561 -15.61 31.88 -7.77
N LEU A 562 -14.30 31.85 -7.98
CA LEU A 562 -13.61 32.17 -9.23
C LEU A 562 -14.04 33.51 -9.84
N ASN A 563 -14.21 34.53 -8.99
CA ASN A 563 -14.74 35.82 -9.39
C ASN A 563 -13.88 36.96 -8.87
N SER A 564 -13.98 38.13 -9.51
CA SER A 564 -13.32 39.36 -9.07
C SER A 564 -14.32 40.51 -9.00
N THR A 565 -14.02 41.49 -8.15
CA THR A 565 -14.78 42.73 -8.11
C THR A 565 -13.90 43.90 -7.72
N THR A 566 -14.38 45.11 -8.00
CA THR A 566 -13.67 46.34 -7.67
C THR A 566 -14.43 47.11 -6.60
N LEU A 567 -13.74 47.36 -5.49
CA LEU A 567 -14.20 48.16 -4.37
C LEU A 567 -13.66 49.59 -4.50
N THR A 568 -14.55 50.58 -4.43
CA THR A 568 -14.13 51.99 -4.38
C THR A 568 -14.10 52.49 -2.94
N PHE A 569 -12.94 52.92 -2.46
CA PHE A 569 -12.75 53.59 -1.17
C PHE A 569 -12.67 55.11 -1.39
N THR A 570 -13.31 55.88 -0.54
CA THR A 570 -13.21 57.35 -0.57
C THR A 570 -12.31 57.80 0.58
N TRP A 571 -11.15 58.36 0.24
CA TRP A 571 -10.19 58.89 1.19
C TRP A 571 -10.40 60.39 1.38
N ASP A 572 -10.82 60.81 2.57
CA ASP A 572 -10.85 62.20 3.02
C ASP A 572 -9.49 62.62 3.58
N THR A 573 -8.84 63.57 2.92
CA THR A 573 -7.49 64.02 3.28
C THR A 573 -7.47 65.16 4.31
N THR A 574 -8.61 65.55 4.87
CA THR A 574 -8.70 66.68 5.83
C THR A 574 -7.81 66.50 7.06
N GLY A 575 -7.71 65.27 7.58
CA GLY A 575 -6.89 64.94 8.76
C GLY A 575 -5.42 64.62 8.46
N PHE A 576 -5.01 64.63 7.20
CA PHE A 576 -3.68 64.18 6.78
C PHE A 576 -2.74 65.37 6.57
N ALA A 577 -1.50 65.28 7.05
CA ALA A 577 -0.48 66.29 6.80
C ALA A 577 -0.06 66.31 5.31
N LYS A 578 0.41 67.46 4.81
CA LYS A 578 0.93 67.54 3.43
C LYS A 578 2.19 66.69 3.31
N GLY A 579 2.23 65.77 2.35
CA GLY A 579 3.36 64.86 2.12
C GLY A 579 3.03 63.76 1.12
N ASN A 580 3.96 62.83 0.95
CA ASN A 580 3.76 61.63 0.15
C ASN A 580 3.21 60.51 1.03
N TYR A 581 2.25 59.75 0.50
CA TYR A 581 1.64 58.61 1.17
C TYR A 581 1.74 57.39 0.25
N THR A 582 2.07 56.26 0.84
CA THR A 582 1.94 54.94 0.21
C THR A 582 0.55 54.43 0.55
N VAL A 583 -0.22 54.05 -0.46
CA VAL A 583 -1.56 53.50 -0.30
C VAL A 583 -1.50 52.00 -0.56
#